data_AF-A0A939CC94-F1
#
_entry.id   AF-A0A939CC94-F1
#
_cell.length_a   1.000
_cell.length_b   1.000
_cell.length_c   1.000
_cell.angle_alpha   90.00
_cell.angle_beta   90.00
_cell.angle_gamma   90.00
#
_symmetry.space_group_name_H-M   'P 1'
#
loop_
_entity.id
_entity.type
_entity.pdbx_description
1 polymer ?
#
loop_
_entity_poly.entity_id
_entity_poly.type
_entity_poly.pdbx_seq_one_letter_code
_entity_poly.pdbx_strand_id
1 'polypeptide(L)' 'MSQRCKIIPERCIACGLCAIYAPEIFDYDEDGIVLFAQEPNA' A
#
# COMPACT_ATOMS: atom_id res chain seq x y z
N MET A 1 13.41 -11.71 5.97
CA MET A 1 12.22 -11.08 6.57
C MET A 1 10.99 -11.79 6.05
N SER A 2 10.19 -12.46 6.89
CA SER A 2 8.95 -13.08 6.43
C SER A 2 7.88 -11.99 6.23
N GLN A 3 7.42 -11.76 5.01
CA GLN A 3 6.33 -10.82 4.74
C GLN A 3 5.04 -11.35 5.37
N ARG A 4 4.49 -10.63 6.36
CA ARG A 4 3.26 -11.02 7.10
C ARG A 4 2.00 -10.33 6.59
N CYS A 5 2.15 -9.34 5.73
CA CYS A 5 1.08 -8.53 5.17
C CYS A 5 1.11 -8.68 3.65
N LYS A 6 -0.06 -8.83 3.02
CA LYS A 6 -0.21 -8.89 1.57
C LYS A 6 -1.19 -7.81 1.12
N ILE A 7 -0.81 -7.08 0.08
CA ILE A 7 -1.69 -6.15 -0.61
C ILE A 7 -2.52 -6.92 -1.65
N ILE A 8 -3.82 -6.58 -1.76
CA ILE A 8 -4.75 -7.09 -2.78
C ILE A 8 -5.29 -5.86 -3.53
N PRO A 9 -4.61 -5.39 -4.59
CA PRO A 9 -4.93 -4.14 -5.28
C PRO A 9 -6.38 -4.06 -5.74
N GLU A 10 -6.95 -5.17 -6.19
CA GLU A 10 -8.31 -5.27 -6.72
C GLU A 10 -9.40 -5.01 -5.66
N ARG A 11 -9.03 -4.99 -4.38
CA ARG A 11 -9.93 -4.68 -3.26
C ARG A 11 -9.68 -3.30 -2.65
N CYS A 12 -8.65 -2.58 -3.09
CA CYS A 12 -8.41 -1.23 -2.64
C CYS A 12 -9.54 -0.31 -3.12
N ILE A 13 -10.00 0.58 -2.23
CA ILE A 13 -11.03 1.58 -2.53
C ILE A 13 -10.51 3.01 -2.31
N ALA A 14 -9.18 3.20 -2.33
CA ALA A 14 -8.51 4.47 -2.10
C ALA A 14 -8.95 5.23 -0.83
N CYS A 15 -9.21 4.51 0.29
CA CYS A 15 -9.72 5.13 1.52
C CYS A 15 -8.68 5.91 2.34
N GLY A 16 -7.40 5.83 2.02
CA GLY A 16 -6.35 6.63 2.68
C GLY A 16 -5.80 6.08 4.01
N LEU A 17 -6.50 5.15 4.68
CA LEU A 17 -6.18 4.77 6.06
C LEU A 17 -4.82 4.10 6.23
N CYS A 18 -4.35 3.33 5.24
CA CYS A 18 -3.06 2.64 5.33
C CYS A 18 -1.88 3.61 5.42
N ALA A 19 -1.82 4.63 4.55
CA ALA A 19 -0.78 5.65 4.63
C ALA A 19 -0.96 6.60 5.84
N ILE A 20 -2.18 6.79 6.35
CA ILE A 20 -2.39 7.59 7.58
C ILE A 20 -1.80 6.88 8.80
N TYR A 21 -2.08 5.59 8.96
CA TYR A 21 -1.65 4.85 10.15
C TYR A 21 -0.23 4.28 10.04
N ALA A 22 0.28 4.08 8.83
CA ALA A 22 1.61 3.52 8.58
C ALA A 22 2.27 4.14 7.33
N PRO A 23 2.58 5.45 7.37
CA PRO A 23 3.14 6.20 6.23
C PRO A 23 4.52 5.70 5.78
N GLU A 24 5.28 5.04 6.66
CA GLU A 24 6.60 4.48 6.30
C GLU A 24 6.51 3.13 5.58
N ILE A 25 5.33 2.50 5.57
CA ILE A 25 5.12 1.15 5.03
C ILE A 25 4.28 1.19 3.75
N PHE A 26 3.26 2.04 3.71
CA PHE A 26 2.29 2.10 2.62
C PHE A 26 2.31 3.45 1.94
N ASP A 27 2.21 3.41 0.62
CA ASP A 27 2.02 4.56 -0.25
C ASP A 27 0.98 4.21 -1.33
N TYR A 28 0.77 5.08 -2.30
CA TYR A 28 -0.14 4.86 -3.42
C TYR A 28 0.53 5.07 -4.77
N ASP A 29 0.07 4.34 -5.78
CA ASP A 29 0.41 4.63 -7.17
C ASP A 29 -0.37 5.85 -7.71
N GLU A 30 -0.17 6.14 -9.00
CA GLU A 30 -0.83 7.25 -9.70
C GLU A 30 -2.36 7.09 -9.79
N ASP A 31 -2.88 5.86 -9.67
CA ASP A 31 -4.31 5.55 -9.68
C ASP A 31 -4.93 5.56 -8.27
N GLY A 32 -4.13 5.81 -7.23
CA GLY A 32 -4.57 5.83 -5.82
C GLY A 32 -4.70 4.43 -5.21
N ILE A 33 -4.12 3.40 -5.82
CA ILE A 33 -4.10 2.03 -5.31
C ILE A 33 -2.89 1.85 -4.41
N VAL A 34 -3.11 1.14 -3.29
CA VAL A 34 -2.08 0.97 -2.26
C VAL A 34 -0.93 0.09 -2.76
N LEU A 35 0.29 0.51 -2.46
CA LEU A 35 1.53 -0.24 -2.66
C LEU A 35 2.41 -0.18 -1.41
N PHE A 36 3.45 -1.03 -1.36
CA PHE A 36 4.46 -0.91 -0.31
C PHE A 36 5.43 0.22 -0.67
N ALA A 37 5.62 1.18 0.22
CA ALA A 37 6.47 2.36 -0.03
C ALA A 37 7.92 2.00 -0.42
N GLN A 38 8.40 0.85 0.09
CA GLN A 38 9.72 0.28 -0.19
C GLN A 38 9.80 -0.48 -1.53
N GLU A 39 8.68 -0.72 -2.21
CA GLU A 39 8.59 -1.48 -3.47
C GLU A 39 7.60 -0.81 -4.45
N PRO A 40 7.90 0.40 -4.95
CA PRO A 40 6.97 1.18 -5.79
C PRO A 40 6.71 0.60 -7.20
N ASN A 41 7.35 -0.51 -7.57
CA ASN A 41 7.21 -1.15 -8.89
C ASN A 41 6.85 -2.65 -8.79
N ALA A 42 6.26 -3.09 -7.67
CA ALA A 42 5.95 -4.51 -7.42
C ALA A 42 4.75 -5.03 -8.24
#